data_AF-A0AAE0LHX3-F1
#
_entry.id   AF-A0AAE0LHX3-F1
#
_cell.length_a   1.000
_cell.length_b   1.000
_cell.length_c   1.000
_cell.angle_alpha   90.00
_cell.angle_beta   90.00
_cell.angle_gamma   90.00
#
_symmetry.space_group_name_H-M   'P 1'
#
loop_
_entity.id
_entity.type
_entity.pdbx_description
1 polymer ?
#
loop_
_entity_poly.entity_id
_entity_poly.type
_entity_poly.pdbx_seq_one_letter_code
_entity_poly.pdbx_strand_id
1 'polypeptide(L)'
;MSVVLRSVSNALRCNALARAQVAGARQFGSTAAARGGGVGPLDYEPAPSSELPEEAELTWDNGGLNKEGCLDDMAPHIPKYQALAMLSGAIGGLCGIYQLAKYNDKASTVPFAARDYPFDNLKAELG
;
A
#
# COMPACT_ATOMS: atom_id res chain seq x y z
N MET A 1 -6.49 -49.92 27.51
CA MET A 1 -7.32 -48.86 26.91
C MET A 1 -6.52 -47.56 26.71
N SER A 2 -5.31 -47.61 26.13
CA SER A 2 -4.42 -46.43 26.01
C SER A 2 -3.87 -46.18 24.59
N VAL A 3 -3.92 -47.18 23.71
CA VAL A 3 -3.38 -47.09 22.34
C VAL A 3 -4.38 -46.41 21.39
N VAL A 4 -5.67 -46.73 21.52
CA VAL A 4 -6.75 -46.16 20.69
C VAL A 4 -6.90 -44.65 20.91
N LEU A 5 -6.84 -44.21 22.17
CA LEU A 5 -6.90 -42.78 22.53
C LEU A 5 -5.72 -41.97 21.96
N ARG A 6 -4.52 -42.55 21.95
CA ARG A 6 -3.33 -41.90 21.35
C ARG A 6 -3.44 -41.83 19.83
N SER A 7 -3.97 -42.86 19.18
CA SER A 7 -4.19 -42.89 17.74
C SER A 7 -5.21 -41.83 17.29
N VAL A 8 -6.31 -41.68 18.03
CA VAL A 8 -7.35 -40.68 17.74
C VAL A 8 -6.83 -39.26 17.99
N SER A 9 -6.09 -39.00 19.08
CA SER A 9 -5.46 -37.70 19.30
C SER A 9 -4.43 -37.33 18.24
N ASN A 10 -3.62 -38.29 17.77
CA ASN A 10 -2.64 -38.03 16.72
C ASN A 10 -3.32 -37.73 15.37
N ALA A 11 -4.39 -38.46 15.02
CA ALA A 11 -5.17 -38.20 13.81
C ALA A 11 -5.88 -36.82 13.83
N LEU A 12 -6.40 -36.39 14.98
CA LEU A 12 -6.98 -35.06 15.17
C LEU A 12 -5.94 -33.93 15.04
N ARG A 13 -4.71 -34.14 15.54
CA ARG A 13 -3.61 -33.17 15.38
C ARG A 13 -3.14 -33.03 13.93
N CYS A 14 -3.08 -34.14 13.18
CA CYS A 14 -2.72 -34.12 11.77
C CYS A 14 -3.74 -33.33 10.92
N ASN A 15 -5.05 -33.51 11.18
CA ASN A 15 -6.10 -32.78 10.47
C ASN A 15 -6.16 -31.29 10.83
N ALA A 16 -5.84 -30.91 12.07
CA ALA A 16 -5.77 -29.52 12.49
C ALA A 16 -4.61 -28.76 11.82
N LEU A 17 -3.43 -29.39 11.70
CA LEU A 17 -2.28 -28.80 11.02
C LEU A 17 -2.49 -28.69 9.50
N ALA A 18 -3.10 -29.70 8.88
CA ALA A 18 -3.44 -29.65 7.45
C ALA A 18 -4.43 -28.51 7.12
N ARG A 19 -5.39 -28.22 8.01
CA ARG A 19 -6.32 -27.08 7.85
C ARG A 19 -5.66 -25.73 8.09
N ALA A 20 -4.65 -25.64 8.95
CA ALA A 20 -3.90 -24.40 9.18
C ALA A 20 -3.06 -23.98 7.96
N GLN A 21 -2.54 -24.94 7.18
CA GLN A 21 -1.74 -24.64 5.98
C GLN A 21 -2.57 -24.07 4.83
N VAL A 22 -3.83 -24.50 4.67
CA VAL A 22 -4.74 -23.98 3.62
C VAL A 22 -5.18 -22.54 3.91
N ALA A 23 -5.24 -22.12 5.17
CA ALA A 23 -5.55 -20.74 5.54
C ALA A 23 -4.36 -19.75 5.35
N GLY A 24 -3.14 -20.28 5.20
CA GLY A 24 -1.91 -19.48 5.02
C GLY A 24 -1.53 -19.21 3.56
N ALA A 25 -2.11 -19.96 2.60
CA ALA A 25 -1.93 -19.71 1.17
C ALA A 25 -2.84 -18.58 0.69
N ARG A 26 -2.73 -17.40 1.32
CA ARG A 26 -3.15 -16.17 0.65
C ARG A 26 -2.16 -15.99 -0.49
N GLN A 27 -2.63 -16.17 -1.72
CA GLN A 27 -1.96 -15.59 -2.87
C GLN A 27 -1.67 -14.13 -2.53
N PHE A 28 -0.40 -13.83 -2.28
CA PHE A 28 0.11 -12.48 -2.45
C PHE A 28 0.03 -12.21 -3.96
N GLY A 29 -1.19 -11.99 -4.44
CA GLY A 29 -1.39 -11.32 -5.71
C GLY A 29 -0.70 -9.98 -5.55
N SER A 30 0.33 -9.77 -6.37
CA SER A 30 0.98 -8.48 -6.49
C SER A 30 -0.09 -7.40 -6.57
N THR A 31 -0.17 -6.52 -5.56
CA THR A 31 -0.97 -5.30 -5.62
C THR A 31 -0.29 -4.23 -6.46
N ALA A 32 0.84 -4.55 -7.12
CA ALA A 32 1.36 -3.72 -8.18
C ALA A 32 0.33 -3.77 -9.31
N ALA A 33 -0.57 -2.78 -9.33
CA ALA A 33 -1.17 -2.34 -10.57
C ALA A 33 -0.05 -2.30 -11.61
N ALA A 34 -0.22 -2.99 -12.74
CA ALA A 34 0.66 -2.85 -13.88
C ALA A 34 0.52 -1.39 -14.35
N ARG A 35 1.26 -0.49 -13.70
CA ARG A 35 1.38 0.94 -14.03
C ARG A 35 2.35 1.09 -15.21
N GLY A 36 2.18 0.27 -16.22
CA GLY A 36 2.66 0.64 -17.54
C GLY A 36 1.71 1.72 -18.01
N GLY A 37 2.14 2.99 -18.00
CA GLY A 37 1.38 4.10 -18.57
C GLY A 37 1.25 4.04 -20.10
N GLY A 38 1.24 2.83 -20.66
CA GLY A 38 0.96 2.58 -22.06
C GLY A 38 -0.48 2.09 -22.16
N VAL A 39 -1.26 2.77 -23.00
CA VAL A 39 -2.57 2.29 -23.44
C VAL A 39 -2.40 0.84 -23.92
N GLY A 40 -3.38 -0.02 -23.64
CA GLY A 40 -3.43 -1.37 -24.19
C GLY A 40 -3.36 -1.36 -25.74
N PRO A 41 -3.48 -2.51 -26.41
CA PRO A 41 -3.48 -2.56 -27.88
C PRO A 41 -4.40 -1.47 -28.46
N LEU A 42 -3.84 -0.60 -29.31
CA LEU A 42 -4.62 0.47 -29.94
C LEU A 42 -5.56 -0.16 -30.97
N ASP A 43 -6.85 0.11 -30.84
CA ASP A 43 -7.83 -0.29 -31.84
C ASP A 43 -7.58 0.47 -33.15
N TYR A 44 -7.80 -0.20 -34.28
CA TYR A 44 -7.61 0.41 -35.60
C TYR A 44 -8.74 1.40 -35.89
N GLU A 45 -8.38 2.64 -36.21
CA GLU A 45 -9.33 3.64 -36.69
C GLU A 45 -9.22 3.80 -38.22
N PRO A 46 -10.33 3.74 -38.97
CA PRO A 46 -10.31 3.99 -40.40
C PRO A 46 -9.93 5.45 -40.69
N ALA A 47 -9.28 5.69 -41.84
CA ALA A 47 -8.91 7.04 -42.25
C ALA A 47 -10.16 7.94 -42.36
N PRO A 48 -10.07 9.23 -41.97
CA PRO A 48 -11.21 10.15 -41.99
C PRO A 48 -11.73 10.33 -43.42
N SER A 49 -13.04 10.19 -43.59
CA SER A 49 -13.72 10.35 -44.89
C SER A 49 -14.04 11.79 -45.24
N SER A 50 -13.89 12.71 -44.27
CA SER A 50 -14.20 14.13 -44.40
C SER A 50 -13.08 14.98 -43.81
N GLU A 51 -12.97 16.23 -44.27
CA GLU A 51 -12.08 17.23 -43.68
C GLU A 51 -12.45 17.43 -42.21
N LEU A 52 -11.43 17.56 -41.34
CA LEU A 52 -11.65 17.82 -39.93
C LEU A 52 -12.30 19.21 -39.75
N PRO A 53 -13.24 19.38 -38.81
CA PRO A 53 -13.76 20.69 -38.44
C PRO A 53 -12.62 21.64 -38.03
N GLU A 54 -12.72 22.93 -38.38
CA GLU A 54 -11.72 23.95 -37.98
C GLU A 54 -11.58 24.06 -36.45
N GLU A 55 -12.63 23.73 -35.70
CA GLU A 55 -12.63 23.71 -34.23
C GLU A 55 -12.18 22.38 -33.60
N ALA A 56 -11.77 21.39 -34.40
CA ALA A 56 -11.32 20.09 -33.87
C ALA A 56 -10.11 20.23 -32.94
N GLU A 57 -9.25 21.22 -33.18
CA GLU A 57 -8.13 21.58 -32.30
C GLU A 57 -8.51 22.07 -30.90
N LEU A 58 -9.74 22.57 -30.72
CA LEU A 58 -10.24 23.05 -29.42
C LEU A 58 -10.76 21.91 -28.55
N THR A 59 -11.02 20.75 -29.15
CA THR A 59 -11.53 19.57 -28.46
C THR A 59 -10.39 18.57 -28.36
N TRP A 60 -9.99 18.22 -27.14
CA TRP A 60 -8.91 17.26 -26.90
C TRP A 60 -9.33 15.79 -27.11
N ASP A 61 -10.52 15.56 -27.66
CA ASP A 61 -11.11 14.26 -27.97
C ASP A 61 -11.20 14.14 -29.50
N ASN A 62 -10.73 13.00 -30.04
CA ASN A 62 -10.77 12.71 -31.47
C ASN A 62 -12.19 12.34 -31.94
N GLY A 63 -13.15 12.14 -31.03
CA GLY A 63 -14.54 11.79 -31.34
C GLY A 63 -14.68 10.40 -31.97
N GLY A 64 -13.63 9.59 -31.87
CA GLY A 64 -13.55 8.23 -32.42
C GLY A 64 -14.39 7.24 -31.61
N LEU A 65 -14.69 6.09 -32.23
CA LEU A 65 -15.37 4.99 -31.53
C LEU A 65 -14.42 4.26 -30.54
N ASN A 66 -13.11 4.42 -30.75
CA ASN A 66 -12.08 3.76 -29.98
C ASN A 66 -11.92 4.44 -28.62
N LYS A 67 -11.84 3.64 -27.57
CA LYS A 67 -11.77 4.17 -26.21
C LYS A 67 -10.38 4.77 -25.93
N GLU A 68 -10.35 6.04 -25.58
CA GLU A 68 -9.15 6.75 -25.18
C GLU A 68 -8.94 6.58 -23.67
N GLY A 69 -8.12 5.62 -23.25
CA GLY A 69 -7.92 5.29 -21.82
C GLY A 69 -7.43 6.44 -20.93
N CYS A 70 -7.00 7.57 -21.48
CA CYS A 70 -6.69 8.77 -20.68
C CYS A 70 -7.88 9.72 -20.49
N LEU A 71 -8.85 9.71 -21.40
CA LEU A 71 -10.04 10.58 -21.35
C LEU A 71 -11.30 9.81 -20.93
N ASP A 72 -11.45 8.57 -21.35
CA ASP A 72 -12.63 7.73 -21.09
C ASP A 72 -12.51 6.92 -19.80
N ASP A 73 -11.29 6.53 -19.41
CA ASP A 73 -11.02 5.83 -18.16
C ASP A 73 -10.69 6.81 -17.03
N MET A 74 -11.65 7.70 -16.76
CA MET A 74 -11.59 8.51 -15.55
C MET A 74 -11.67 7.58 -14.34
N ALA A 75 -10.62 7.60 -13.52
CA ALA A 75 -10.58 6.81 -12.29
C ALA A 75 -11.84 7.08 -11.46
N PRO A 76 -12.47 6.04 -10.85
CA PRO A 76 -13.67 6.23 -10.07
C PRO A 76 -13.42 7.28 -8.99
N HIS A 77 -14.24 8.35 -9.00
CA HIS A 77 -14.11 9.43 -8.04
C HIS A 77 -14.22 8.87 -6.62
N ILE A 78 -13.12 8.94 -5.87
CA ILE A 78 -13.11 8.54 -4.47
C ILE A 78 -13.95 9.57 -3.69
N PRO A 79 -15.02 9.15 -2.99
CA PRO A 79 -15.86 10.09 -2.25
C PRO A 79 -15.05 10.79 -1.15
N LYS A 80 -15.43 12.05 -0.88
CA LYS A 80 -14.73 12.99 0.00
C LYS A 80 -14.30 12.37 1.34
N TYR A 81 -15.21 11.62 1.98
CA TYR A 81 -14.97 10.99 3.27
C TYR A 81 -14.07 9.76 3.18
N GLN A 82 -14.12 9.01 2.08
CA GLN A 82 -13.22 7.87 1.86
C GLN A 82 -11.80 8.36 1.63
N ALA A 83 -11.61 9.43 0.86
CA ALA A 83 -10.31 10.06 0.68
C ALA A 83 -9.75 10.56 2.03
N LEU A 84 -10.59 11.21 2.84
CA LEU A 84 -10.20 11.67 4.18
C LEU A 84 -9.86 10.51 5.11
N ALA A 85 -10.62 9.42 5.09
CA ALA A 85 -10.36 8.23 5.89
C ALA A 85 -9.03 7.55 5.49
N MET A 86 -8.71 7.52 4.20
CA MET A 86 -7.43 6.98 3.72
C MET A 86 -6.26 7.87 4.16
N LEU A 87 -6.42 9.19 4.09
CA LEU A 87 -5.40 10.14 4.55
C LEU A 87 -5.21 10.06 6.07
N SER A 88 -6.30 10.10 6.84
CA SER A 88 -6.24 10.03 8.31
C SER A 88 -5.74 8.67 8.79
N GLY A 89 -6.09 7.59 8.11
CA GLY A 89 -5.56 6.26 8.36
C GLY A 89 -4.05 6.17 8.12
N ALA A 90 -3.56 6.75 7.03
CA ALA A 90 -2.12 6.78 6.74
C ALA A 90 -1.35 7.60 7.78
N ILE A 91 -1.82 8.81 8.09
CA ILE A 91 -1.18 9.68 9.11
C ILE A 91 -1.25 9.03 10.49
N GLY A 92 -2.41 8.52 10.88
CA GLY A 92 -2.61 7.83 12.16
C GLY A 92 -1.75 6.58 12.29
N GLY A 93 -1.60 5.81 11.20
CA GLY A 93 -0.72 4.63 11.15
C GLY A 93 0.75 5.00 11.34
N LEU A 94 1.25 6.03 10.65
CA LEU A 94 2.62 6.52 10.80
C LEU A 94 2.88 7.05 12.22
N CYS A 95 1.95 7.84 12.77
CA CYS A 95 2.01 8.30 14.15
C CYS A 95 2.00 7.12 15.13
N GLY A 96 1.19 6.10 14.90
CA GLY A 96 1.15 4.89 15.70
C GLY A 96 2.49 4.14 15.70
N ILE A 97 3.09 3.94 14.53
CA ILE A 97 4.41 3.31 14.39
C ILE A 97 5.48 4.14 15.13
N TYR A 98 5.46 5.46 15.00
CA TYR A 98 6.39 6.34 15.70
C TYR A 98 6.27 6.20 17.23
N GLN A 99 5.04 6.17 17.75
CA GLN A 99 4.83 6.02 19.20
C GLN A 99 5.26 4.64 19.69
N LEU A 100 5.00 3.57 18.92
CA LEU A 100 5.51 2.23 19.23
C LEU A 100 7.04 2.18 19.19
N ALA A 101 7.66 2.87 18.24
CA ALA A 101 9.11 2.99 18.16
C ALA A 101 9.70 3.73 19.37
N LYS A 102 8.99 4.69 19.95
CA LYS A 102 9.40 5.35 21.22
C LYS A 102 9.30 4.43 22.43
N TYR A 103 8.28 3.58 22.50
CA TYR A 103 8.16 2.60 23.58
C TYR A 103 9.21 1.48 23.46
N ASN A 104 9.67 1.20 22.24
CA ASN A 104 10.83 0.33 22.01
C ASN A 104 12.13 1.12 22.24
N ASP A 105 12.45 1.38 23.51
CA ASP A 105 13.57 2.22 23.91
C ASP A 105 14.92 1.66 23.42
N LYS A 106 15.38 2.16 22.27
CA LYS A 106 16.76 1.93 21.79
C LYS A 106 17.79 2.66 22.65
N ALA A 107 17.41 3.64 23.49
CA ALA A 107 18.35 4.33 24.38
C ALA A 107 18.92 3.37 25.45
N SER A 108 18.19 2.35 25.87
CA SER A 108 18.72 1.26 26.71
C SER A 108 19.78 0.39 26.02
N THR A 109 19.95 0.50 24.69
CA THR A 109 21.00 -0.23 23.93
C THR A 109 22.25 0.62 23.69
N VAL A 110 22.27 1.86 24.18
CA VAL A 110 23.43 2.74 24.01
C VAL A 110 24.43 2.42 25.13
N PRO A 111 25.60 1.82 24.84
CA PRO A 111 26.52 1.34 25.88
C PRO A 111 27.36 2.48 26.50
N PHE A 112 27.07 3.74 26.18
CA PHE A 112 27.83 4.89 26.67
C PHE A 112 26.98 5.75 27.60
N ALA A 113 27.60 6.20 28.69
CA ALA A 113 27.01 7.19 29.58
C ALA A 113 26.88 8.55 28.88
N ALA A 114 25.94 9.38 29.34
CA ALA A 114 25.83 10.76 28.88
C ALA A 114 27.15 11.51 29.10
N ARG A 115 27.47 12.44 28.20
CA ARG A 115 28.70 13.25 28.31
C ARG A 115 28.58 14.18 29.50
N ASP A 116 29.38 13.94 30.54
CA ASP A 116 29.57 14.86 31.64
C ASP A 116 30.47 16.03 31.23
N TYR A 117 30.10 17.22 31.68
CA TYR A 117 30.84 18.44 31.41
C TYR A 117 31.35 19.07 32.72
N PRO A 118 32.59 19.59 32.74
CA PRO A 118 33.09 20.36 33.87
C PRO A 118 32.33 21.69 34.00
N PHE A 119 32.43 22.34 35.16
CA PHE A 119 31.81 23.65 35.44
C PHE A 119 30.27 23.67 35.38
N ASP A 120 29.61 22.77 36.13
CA ASP A 120 28.14 22.71 36.24
C ASP A 120 27.42 22.75 34.88
N ASN A 121 27.79 21.83 33.97
CA ASN A 121 27.26 21.75 32.61
C ASN A 121 27.42 23.02 31.76
N LEU A 122 28.51 23.78 31.95
CA LEU A 122 28.80 25.00 31.18
C LEU A 122 27.65 26.04 31.25
N LYS A 123 26.85 26.06 32.33
CA LYS A 123 25.71 27.00 32.47
C LYS A 123 26.12 28.46 32.22
N ALA A 124 27.31 28.85 32.67
CA ALA A 124 27.83 30.20 32.47
C ALA A 124 28.20 30.53 31.01
N GLU A 125 28.48 29.52 30.18
CA GLU A 125 28.84 29.68 28.75
C GLU A 125 27.63 29.47 27.83
N LEU A 126 26.61 28.71 28.26
CA LEU A 126 25.41 28.42 27.48
C LEU A 126 24.27 29.45 27.67
N GLY A 127 24.39 30.33 28.67
CA GLY A 127 23.44 31.41 28.96
C GLY A 127 22.44 31.07 30.05
#